data_AF-A0A1I1AQT8-F1
#
_entry.id   AF-A0A1I1AQT8-F1
#
_cell.length_a   1.000
_cell.length_b   1.000
_cell.length_c   1.000
_cell.angle_alpha   90.00
_cell.angle_beta   90.00
_cell.angle_gamma   90.00
#
_symmetry.space_group_name_H-M   'P 1'
#
loop_
_entity.id
_entity.type
_entity.pdbx_description
1 polymer ?
#
loop_
_entity_poly.entity_id
_entity_poly.type
_entity_poly.pdbx_seq_one_letter_code
_entity_poly.pdbx_strand_id
1 'polypeptide(L)'
;MHQQAFVLVLWVTAACVVVGIVAAGTDVARRKWRRRREGSGTAPGSWEVRDPALAVAVQSALSMLAKLNAPRAHTVMVSGSQVLVRFVRPAATPPRLPWKLAAGGPLGGSWEADLAELGKLHHGPPPRTAFVQVGTAGDASVLVDLLAAPGLISISGDQGLACRIANGFVFDLVSNPWSRQIDVVLVGFETDVRVPEPGRVTSLRTLAELRSEDAVEPVQGSVIVLAQPPMGRDAQRVRALLAESGGRSTALCVGPSALAGWILEAVSEDALSVPALGLSVTPAVVEVEKTQLRLFGDYRDDLLIPARATSDDEPTIVLSRPAAPPANDREATAGAYPSISAEVIEVPTQKPREPLRRGVVLPRAWSDTIRTLAAPVTTDAQRAALWPAVVEVRLLGRLEVVALGADVTTRDPVITRLILESLLPDGLSTAALATAMPGVSPAEAVAGDYVWLPIGQSRLPMVYEASGNWRIPADVRVDWHLFQALVDAAEPVNELARLHSALALIRGPLAPGGVGPYAEQVMALTSGATSIVVHTVRRAAELAEKERNLALVEWTLRQGISLFPATEGLWRTLLLFHHQHAAGKLPRAVQEMFSELSSGVRHARLEPETSALLSQLRRDRELWLL
;
A
#
# COMPACT_ATOMS: atom_id res chain seq x y z
N MET A 1 -12.76 -10.12 84.90
CA MET A 1 -12.64 -8.92 84.04
C MET A 1 -12.33 -9.22 82.57
N HIS A 2 -11.69 -10.33 82.20
CA HIS A 2 -11.36 -10.63 80.79
C HIS A 2 -12.55 -10.97 79.87
N GLN A 3 -13.62 -11.55 80.40
CA GLN A 3 -14.78 -11.95 79.58
C GLN A 3 -15.63 -10.75 79.12
N GLN A 4 -15.73 -9.71 79.94
CA GLN A 4 -16.45 -8.48 79.56
C GLN A 4 -15.69 -7.64 78.53
N ALA A 5 -14.35 -7.65 78.59
CA ALA A 5 -13.51 -6.96 77.60
C ALA A 5 -13.65 -7.57 76.20
N PHE A 6 -13.74 -8.91 76.10
CA PHE A 6 -13.86 -9.60 74.81
C PHE A 6 -15.21 -9.35 74.14
N VAL A 7 -16.29 -9.33 74.93
CA VAL A 7 -17.63 -9.00 74.42
C VAL A 7 -17.69 -7.55 73.94
N LEU A 8 -17.05 -6.62 74.67
CA LEU A 8 -17.02 -5.21 74.26
C LEU A 8 -16.26 -5.00 72.94
N VAL A 9 -15.12 -5.66 72.76
CA VAL A 9 -14.33 -5.58 71.52
C VAL A 9 -15.08 -6.18 70.34
N LEU A 10 -15.83 -7.28 70.54
CA LEU A 10 -16.65 -7.90 69.50
C LEU A 10 -17.82 -7.00 69.07
N TRP A 11 -18.46 -6.32 70.02
CA TRP A 11 -19.54 -5.37 69.71
C TRP A 11 -19.03 -4.11 69.02
N VAL A 12 -17.84 -3.62 69.37
CA VAL A 12 -17.21 -2.47 68.72
C VAL A 12 -16.80 -2.82 67.28
N THR A 13 -16.21 -4.00 67.04
CA THR A 13 -15.85 -4.42 65.67
C THR A 13 -17.08 -4.69 64.81
N ALA A 14 -18.12 -5.32 65.35
CA ALA A 14 -19.38 -5.49 64.63
C ALA A 14 -20.06 -4.15 64.31
N ALA A 15 -20.05 -3.19 65.24
CA ALA A 15 -20.57 -1.84 65.01
C ALA A 15 -19.76 -1.10 63.94
N CYS A 16 -18.43 -1.21 63.93
CA CYS A 16 -17.58 -0.62 62.89
C CYS A 16 -17.84 -1.23 61.50
N VAL A 17 -18.08 -2.54 61.41
CA VAL A 17 -18.41 -3.21 60.14
C VAL A 17 -19.78 -2.78 59.63
N VAL A 18 -20.79 -2.67 60.52
CA VAL A 18 -22.14 -2.21 60.14
C VAL A 18 -22.11 -0.73 59.72
N VAL A 19 -21.37 0.12 60.43
CA VAL A 19 -21.19 1.53 60.05
C VAL A 19 -20.43 1.64 58.72
N GLY A 20 -19.44 0.79 58.47
CA GLY A 20 -18.73 0.72 57.19
C GLY A 20 -19.61 0.30 56.02
N ILE A 21 -20.49 -0.70 56.21
CA ILE A 21 -21.44 -1.16 55.19
C ILE A 21 -22.54 -0.12 54.94
N VAL A 22 -23.01 0.57 55.99
CA VAL A 22 -23.99 1.66 55.86
C VAL A 22 -23.35 2.90 55.22
N ALA A 23 -22.09 3.22 55.51
CA ALA A 23 -21.35 4.30 54.84
C ALA A 23 -21.10 3.98 53.36
N ALA A 24 -20.66 2.76 53.03
CA ALA A 24 -20.47 2.33 51.64
C ALA A 24 -21.81 2.27 50.86
N GLY A 25 -22.87 1.76 51.50
CA GLY A 25 -24.21 1.69 50.91
C GLY A 25 -24.86 3.07 50.73
N THR A 26 -24.63 4.00 51.65
CA THR A 26 -25.14 5.38 51.53
C THR A 26 -24.34 6.21 50.53
N ASP A 27 -23.06 5.92 50.30
CA ASP A 27 -22.25 6.62 49.29
C ASP A 27 -22.57 6.12 47.86
N VAL A 28 -22.79 4.81 47.69
CA VAL A 28 -23.30 4.23 46.43
C VAL A 28 -24.73 4.70 46.15
N ALA A 29 -25.59 4.74 47.16
CA ALA A 29 -26.96 5.25 47.04
C ALA A 29 -26.99 6.76 46.79
N ARG A 30 -26.18 7.57 47.48
CA ARG A 30 -26.07 9.02 47.26
C ARG A 30 -25.52 9.35 45.88
N ARG A 31 -24.58 8.57 45.33
CA ARG A 31 -24.09 8.74 43.96
C ARG A 31 -25.14 8.37 42.91
N LYS A 32 -25.91 7.29 43.13
CA LYS A 32 -27.04 6.91 42.27
C LYS A 32 -28.19 7.92 42.34
N TRP A 33 -28.36 8.60 43.48
CA TRP A 33 -29.36 9.65 43.68
C TRP A 33 -28.91 11.03 43.18
N ARG A 34 -27.63 11.40 43.29
CA ARG A 34 -27.06 12.60 42.64
C ARG A 34 -27.17 12.50 41.11
N ARG A 35 -26.90 11.31 40.54
CA ARG A 35 -27.18 11.02 39.11
C ARG A 35 -28.66 11.17 38.73
N ARG A 36 -29.59 11.09 39.68
CA ARG A 36 -31.04 11.29 39.45
C ARG A 36 -31.54 12.71 39.78
N ARG A 37 -30.76 13.53 40.51
CA ARG A 37 -31.20 14.85 41.02
C ARG A 37 -30.47 16.07 40.47
N GLU A 38 -29.50 15.90 39.57
CA GLU A 38 -29.08 16.97 38.65
C GLU A 38 -30.01 17.07 37.42
N GLY A 39 -31.25 16.59 37.56
CA GLY A 39 -32.38 16.97 36.72
C GLY A 39 -33.03 18.25 37.24
N SER A 40 -32.38 19.40 37.05
CA SER A 40 -33.06 20.70 36.97
C SER A 40 -32.11 21.77 36.44
N GLY A 41 -31.99 21.82 35.12
CA GLY A 41 -31.24 22.84 34.40
C GLY A 41 -31.23 22.49 32.92
N THR A 42 -32.33 22.84 32.25
CA THR A 42 -32.73 22.48 30.87
C THR A 42 -33.05 20.99 30.66
N ALA A 43 -34.28 20.70 30.23
CA ALA A 43 -34.63 19.41 29.64
C ALA A 43 -33.61 19.04 28.54
N PRO A 44 -33.35 17.75 28.25
CA PRO A 44 -32.50 17.35 27.13
C PRO A 44 -33.17 17.79 25.82
N GLY A 45 -33.03 19.07 25.49
CA GLY A 45 -33.25 19.57 24.15
C GLY A 45 -32.28 18.82 23.28
N SER A 46 -32.82 18.04 22.35
CA SER A 46 -32.14 17.27 21.32
C SER A 46 -30.71 17.75 21.06
N TRP A 47 -29.71 17.02 21.54
CA TRP A 47 -28.33 17.26 21.14
C TRP A 47 -28.27 17.15 19.63
N GLU A 48 -27.85 18.24 18.98
CA GLU A 48 -27.78 18.30 17.53
C GLU A 48 -26.62 17.41 17.09
N VAL A 49 -26.94 16.35 16.37
CA VAL A 49 -25.95 15.63 15.57
C VAL A 49 -25.56 16.53 14.43
N ARG A 50 -24.25 16.67 14.16
CA ARG A 50 -23.71 17.59 13.14
C ARG A 50 -24.46 17.50 11.81
N ASP A 51 -24.71 16.27 11.37
CA ASP A 51 -25.56 15.96 10.23
C ASP A 51 -26.39 14.71 10.57
N PRO A 52 -27.69 14.86 10.91
CA PRO A 52 -28.55 13.74 11.25
C PRO A 52 -28.75 12.75 10.11
N ALA A 53 -28.74 13.21 8.85
CA ALA A 53 -28.93 12.35 7.69
C ALA A 53 -27.68 11.50 7.43
N LEU A 54 -26.49 12.14 7.47
CA LEU A 54 -25.20 11.45 7.46
C LEU A 54 -25.12 10.42 8.58
N ALA A 55 -25.58 10.77 9.77
CA ALA A 55 -25.52 9.87 10.90
C ALA A 55 -26.43 8.64 10.73
N VAL A 56 -27.65 8.81 10.25
CA VAL A 56 -28.53 7.67 9.94
C VAL A 56 -27.90 6.77 8.87
N ALA A 57 -27.31 7.35 7.83
CA ALA A 57 -26.65 6.61 6.77
C ALA A 57 -25.45 5.79 7.26
N VAL A 58 -24.52 6.42 7.98
CA VAL A 58 -23.33 5.75 8.54
C VAL A 58 -23.74 4.66 9.52
N GLN A 59 -24.67 4.96 10.42
CA GLN A 59 -25.22 3.98 11.36
C GLN A 59 -25.81 2.75 10.65
N SER A 60 -26.56 2.98 9.58
CA SER A 60 -27.17 1.92 8.76
C SER A 60 -26.10 1.06 8.10
N ALA A 61 -25.11 1.71 7.48
CA ALA A 61 -23.99 1.06 6.84
C ALA A 61 -23.20 0.17 7.82
N LEU A 62 -22.76 0.73 8.95
CA LEU A 62 -21.96 0.02 9.95
C LEU A 62 -22.72 -1.15 10.59
N SER A 63 -24.00 -0.97 10.88
CA SER A 63 -24.84 -2.05 11.44
C SER A 63 -25.00 -3.21 10.47
N MET A 64 -25.11 -2.92 9.16
CA MET A 64 -25.17 -3.94 8.13
C MET A 64 -23.83 -4.65 7.97
N LEU A 65 -22.73 -3.91 7.89
CA LEU A 65 -21.39 -4.47 7.79
C LEU A 65 -21.08 -5.40 8.98
N ALA A 66 -21.50 -5.01 10.19
CA ALA A 66 -21.39 -5.86 11.38
C ALA A 66 -22.18 -7.18 11.23
N LYS A 67 -23.44 -7.12 10.74
CA LYS A 67 -24.25 -8.33 10.47
C LYS A 67 -23.62 -9.25 9.42
N LEU A 68 -22.91 -8.67 8.44
CA LEU A 68 -22.20 -9.42 7.39
C LEU A 68 -20.84 -9.96 7.84
N ASN A 69 -20.45 -9.75 9.11
CA ASN A 69 -19.10 -10.04 9.62
C ASN A 69 -18.00 -9.44 8.73
N ALA A 70 -18.24 -8.24 8.18
CA ALA A 70 -17.25 -7.53 7.40
C ALA A 70 -16.04 -7.17 8.29
N PRO A 71 -14.83 -7.06 7.71
CA PRO A 71 -13.69 -6.52 8.42
C PRO A 71 -13.96 -5.13 8.99
N ARG A 72 -13.13 -4.70 9.94
CA ARG A 72 -13.24 -3.37 10.55
C ARG A 72 -13.07 -2.30 9.46
N ALA A 73 -14.05 -1.42 9.34
CA ALA A 73 -13.92 -0.23 8.50
C ALA A 73 -12.96 0.78 9.16
N HIS A 74 -12.04 1.37 8.40
CA HIS A 74 -11.20 2.48 8.88
C HIS A 74 -11.65 3.84 8.32
N THR A 75 -12.31 3.86 7.16
CA THR A 75 -12.79 5.09 6.52
C THR A 75 -14.18 4.86 5.94
N VAL A 76 -15.06 5.84 6.12
CA VAL A 76 -16.38 5.90 5.48
C VAL A 76 -16.48 7.24 4.75
N MET A 77 -16.88 7.21 3.49
CA MET A 77 -17.11 8.38 2.66
C MET A 77 -18.57 8.39 2.25
N VAL A 78 -19.27 9.49 2.49
CA VAL A 78 -20.69 9.63 2.14
C VAL A 78 -20.85 10.82 1.21
N SER A 79 -21.18 10.54 -0.05
CA SER A 79 -21.61 11.51 -1.05
C SER A 79 -23.15 11.50 -1.13
N GLY A 80 -23.75 12.44 -1.86
CA GLY A 80 -25.20 12.66 -1.90
C GLY A 80 -26.05 11.43 -2.22
N SER A 81 -25.51 10.42 -2.92
CA SER A 81 -26.24 9.17 -3.23
C SER A 81 -25.48 7.88 -2.88
N GLN A 82 -24.23 7.96 -2.43
CA GLN A 82 -23.36 6.79 -2.27
C GLN A 82 -22.62 6.80 -0.95
N VAL A 83 -22.48 5.61 -0.36
CA VAL A 83 -21.60 5.34 0.78
C VAL A 83 -20.48 4.43 0.30
N LEU A 84 -19.23 4.89 0.45
CA LEU A 84 -18.03 4.09 0.23
C LEU A 84 -17.37 3.81 1.56
N VAL A 85 -17.02 2.55 1.80
CA VAL A 85 -16.39 2.09 3.05
C VAL A 85 -15.07 1.42 2.74
N ARG A 86 -14.00 1.83 3.42
CA ARG A 86 -12.66 1.21 3.33
C ARG A 86 -12.35 0.42 4.58
N PHE A 87 -11.67 -0.72 4.41
CA PHE A 87 -11.45 -1.69 5.48
C PHE A 87 -9.99 -1.80 5.90
N VAL A 88 -9.73 -1.96 7.20
CA VAL A 88 -8.38 -2.12 7.78
C VAL A 88 -7.66 -3.31 7.17
N ARG A 89 -8.41 -4.40 6.95
CA ARG A 89 -7.96 -5.56 6.17
C ARG A 89 -8.88 -5.66 4.96
N PRO A 90 -8.32 -5.79 3.74
CA PRO A 90 -9.12 -6.04 2.55
C PRO A 90 -10.08 -7.21 2.80
N ALA A 91 -11.35 -6.96 2.56
CA ALA A 91 -12.43 -7.93 2.66
C ALA A 91 -12.66 -8.56 1.28
N ALA A 92 -13.07 -9.82 1.19
CA ALA A 92 -13.57 -10.36 -0.08
C ALA A 92 -14.77 -9.54 -0.61
N THR A 93 -15.28 -9.83 -1.81
CA THR A 93 -16.47 -9.17 -2.36
C THR A 93 -17.64 -9.21 -1.37
N PRO A 94 -18.44 -8.13 -1.23
CA PRO A 94 -19.56 -8.11 -0.30
C PRO A 94 -20.53 -9.27 -0.57
N PRO A 95 -20.94 -10.01 0.47
CA PRO A 95 -21.70 -11.25 0.30
C PRO A 95 -23.17 -11.05 -0.11
N ARG A 96 -23.71 -9.82 -0.04
CA ARG A 96 -25.12 -9.47 -0.34
C ARG A 96 -25.25 -8.02 -0.81
N LEU A 97 -26.25 -7.76 -1.67
CA LEU A 97 -26.75 -6.40 -1.96
C LEU A 97 -27.12 -5.67 -0.65
N PRO A 98 -26.98 -4.32 -0.59
CA PRO A 98 -26.72 -3.39 -1.67
C PRO A 98 -25.22 -3.08 -1.91
N TRP A 99 -24.33 -3.74 -1.16
CA TRP A 99 -22.89 -3.52 -1.24
C TRP A 99 -22.32 -4.10 -2.53
N LYS A 100 -21.50 -3.32 -3.21
CA LYS A 100 -20.72 -3.66 -4.40
C LYS A 100 -19.26 -3.31 -4.15
N LEU A 101 -18.34 -3.85 -4.94
CA LEU A 101 -16.96 -3.39 -4.91
C LEU A 101 -16.88 -1.97 -5.47
N ALA A 102 -16.15 -1.09 -4.77
CA ALA A 102 -15.98 0.28 -5.24
C ALA A 102 -15.12 0.31 -6.52
N ALA A 103 -15.55 1.08 -7.52
CA ALA A 103 -14.82 1.20 -8.78
C ALA A 103 -13.50 1.96 -8.59
N GLY A 104 -12.39 1.41 -9.13
CA GLY A 104 -11.09 2.10 -9.16
C GLY A 104 -10.27 2.11 -7.86
N GLY A 105 -10.72 1.42 -6.80
CA GLY A 105 -9.94 1.18 -5.59
C GLY A 105 -9.23 -0.19 -5.57
N PRO A 106 -8.33 -0.46 -4.59
CA PRO A 106 -7.77 -1.79 -4.39
C PRO A 106 -8.90 -2.81 -4.19
N LEU A 107 -8.87 -3.95 -4.88
CA LEU A 107 -9.90 -4.98 -4.77
C LEU A 107 -10.05 -5.46 -3.32
N GLY A 108 -11.29 -5.45 -2.83
CA GLY A 108 -11.59 -5.79 -1.44
C GLY A 108 -11.18 -4.73 -0.41
N GLY A 109 -10.45 -3.69 -0.81
CA GLY A 109 -10.10 -2.57 0.05
C GLY A 109 -11.25 -1.58 0.26
N SER A 110 -12.29 -1.61 -0.59
CA SER A 110 -13.41 -0.69 -0.49
C SER A 110 -14.72 -1.27 -1.05
N TRP A 111 -15.82 -1.10 -0.32
CA TRP A 111 -17.17 -1.43 -0.79
C TRP A 111 -18.00 -0.16 -0.92
N GLU A 112 -18.88 -0.12 -1.91
CA GLU A 112 -19.82 0.98 -2.15
C GLU A 112 -21.27 0.49 -2.07
N ALA A 113 -22.18 1.34 -1.61
CA ALA A 113 -23.61 1.08 -1.61
C ALA A 113 -24.41 2.36 -1.87
N ASP A 114 -25.58 2.19 -2.48
CA ASP A 114 -26.55 3.29 -2.67
C ASP A 114 -27.21 3.65 -1.34
N LEU A 115 -27.23 4.95 -1.03
CA LEU A 115 -27.80 5.49 0.21
C LEU A 115 -29.30 5.19 0.33
N ALA A 116 -30.04 5.24 -0.78
CA ALA A 116 -31.47 4.95 -0.82
C ALA A 116 -31.76 3.47 -0.56
N GLU A 117 -30.87 2.57 -0.99
CA GLU A 117 -31.00 1.14 -0.68
C GLU A 117 -30.66 0.85 0.79
N LEU A 118 -29.64 1.51 1.35
CA LEU A 118 -29.29 1.39 2.77
C LEU A 118 -30.43 1.89 3.68
N GLY A 119 -31.10 2.98 3.31
CA GLY A 119 -32.20 3.57 4.07
C GLY A 119 -33.48 2.70 4.15
N LYS A 120 -33.65 1.74 3.24
CA LYS A 120 -34.81 0.82 3.22
C LYS A 120 -34.66 -0.37 4.20
N LEU A 121 -33.48 -0.59 4.74
CA LEU A 121 -33.14 -1.79 5.51
C LEU A 121 -33.27 -1.56 7.02
N HIS A 122 -33.93 -2.48 7.73
CA HIS A 122 -34.14 -2.40 9.18
C HIS A 122 -32.84 -2.61 9.99
N HIS A 123 -32.59 -1.70 10.94
CA HIS A 123 -31.30 -1.57 11.64
C HIS A 123 -31.13 -2.54 12.83
N GLY A 124 -29.88 -2.91 13.09
CA GLY A 124 -29.45 -3.52 14.37
C GLY A 124 -28.60 -2.52 15.17
N PRO A 125 -28.14 -2.87 16.38
CA PRO A 125 -27.19 -2.03 17.10
C PRO A 125 -25.88 -1.90 16.29
N PRO A 126 -25.23 -0.72 16.29
CA PRO A 126 -23.98 -0.54 15.56
C PRO A 126 -22.84 -1.32 16.24
N PRO A 127 -21.80 -1.69 15.47
CA PRO A 127 -20.56 -2.15 16.05
C PRO A 127 -19.90 -1.03 16.85
N ARG A 128 -19.08 -1.41 17.85
CA ARG A 128 -18.25 -0.47 18.61
C ARG A 128 -17.22 0.19 17.71
N THR A 129 -17.43 1.47 17.39
CA THR A 129 -16.54 2.23 16.50
C THR A 129 -16.35 3.65 17.02
N ALA A 130 -15.22 4.26 16.70
CA ALA A 130 -14.88 5.64 17.06
C ALA A 130 -14.75 6.49 15.79
N PHE A 131 -15.76 6.41 14.90
CA PHE A 131 -15.80 7.20 13.69
C PHE A 131 -16.04 8.68 14.02
N VAL A 132 -15.12 9.52 13.55
CA VAL A 132 -15.19 10.98 13.61
C VAL A 132 -15.12 11.56 12.20
N GLN A 133 -15.79 12.68 11.95
CA GLN A 133 -15.75 13.36 10.67
C GLN A 133 -14.46 14.18 10.59
N VAL A 134 -13.56 13.80 9.67
CA VAL A 134 -12.29 14.50 9.46
C VAL A 134 -12.46 15.71 8.55
N GLY A 135 -13.38 15.63 7.58
CA GLY A 135 -13.50 16.65 6.55
C GLY A 135 -14.44 16.30 5.42
N THR A 136 -14.35 17.07 4.36
CA THR A 136 -14.98 16.81 3.06
C THR A 136 -13.93 16.66 1.97
N ALA A 137 -14.16 15.75 1.03
CA ALA A 137 -13.35 15.59 -0.19
C ALA A 137 -14.29 15.71 -1.39
N GLY A 138 -14.26 16.86 -2.06
CA GLY A 138 -15.29 17.19 -3.06
C GLY A 138 -16.66 17.34 -2.39
N ASP A 139 -17.63 16.54 -2.82
CA ASP A 139 -18.99 16.48 -2.27
C ASP A 139 -19.15 15.41 -1.17
N ALA A 140 -18.12 14.59 -0.92
CA ALA A 140 -18.20 13.49 0.04
C ALA A 140 -17.74 13.91 1.44
N SER A 141 -18.57 13.65 2.45
CA SER A 141 -18.16 13.71 3.86
C SER A 141 -17.30 12.51 4.21
N VAL A 142 -16.11 12.75 4.78
CA VAL A 142 -15.11 11.73 5.10
C VAL A 142 -15.04 11.52 6.60
N LEU A 143 -15.24 10.28 7.03
CA LEU A 143 -15.15 9.84 8.42
C LEU A 143 -14.05 8.80 8.59
N VAL A 144 -13.38 8.83 9.73
CA VAL A 144 -12.26 7.93 10.07
C VAL A 144 -12.49 7.30 11.44
N ASP A 145 -12.28 5.99 11.58
CA ASP A 145 -12.34 5.30 12.87
C ASP A 145 -11.01 5.45 13.62
N LEU A 146 -11.00 6.24 14.70
CA LEU A 146 -9.79 6.48 15.49
C LEU A 146 -9.22 5.20 16.11
N LEU A 147 -10.06 4.20 16.35
CA LEU A 147 -9.63 2.91 16.89
C LEU A 147 -8.95 2.00 15.85
N ALA A 148 -8.94 2.38 14.57
CA ALA A 148 -8.15 1.70 13.54
C ALA A 148 -6.67 2.14 13.53
N ALA A 149 -6.33 3.22 14.23
CA ALA A 149 -4.96 3.71 14.31
C ALA A 149 -4.06 2.79 15.17
N PRO A 150 -2.82 2.53 14.74
CA PRO A 150 -1.85 1.81 15.57
C PRO A 150 -1.28 2.75 16.64
N GLY A 151 -1.89 2.79 17.81
CA GLY A 151 -1.36 3.50 18.97
C GLY A 151 -1.82 4.96 19.07
N LEU A 152 -0.88 5.91 19.20
CA LEU A 152 -1.18 7.33 19.39
C LEU A 152 -1.46 8.00 18.04
N ILE A 153 -2.44 8.91 18.03
CA ILE A 153 -2.76 9.80 16.93
C ILE A 153 -2.34 11.21 17.33
N SER A 154 -1.61 11.91 16.45
CA SER A 154 -1.26 13.33 16.66
C SER A 154 -1.92 14.21 15.60
N ILE A 155 -2.50 15.33 16.03
CA ILE A 155 -2.91 16.41 15.12
C ILE A 155 -1.84 17.49 15.17
N SER A 156 -1.08 17.64 14.09
CA SER A 156 0.03 18.59 13.94
C SER A 156 -0.32 19.68 12.93
N GLY A 157 0.51 20.73 12.83
CA GLY A 157 0.27 21.88 11.95
C GLY A 157 -0.17 23.11 12.74
N ASP A 158 -1.08 23.91 12.18
CA ASP A 158 -1.64 25.07 12.88
C ASP A 158 -2.33 24.65 14.18
N GLN A 159 -1.87 25.21 15.31
CA GLN A 159 -2.31 24.75 16.62
C GLN A 159 -3.78 25.14 16.90
N GLY A 160 -4.22 26.32 16.45
CA GLY A 160 -5.60 26.76 16.61
C GLY A 160 -6.57 25.85 15.87
N LEU A 161 -6.28 25.55 14.60
CA LEU A 161 -7.02 24.61 13.78
C LEU A 161 -6.98 23.19 14.35
N ALA A 162 -5.82 22.71 14.79
CA ALA A 162 -5.67 21.39 15.40
C ALA A 162 -6.54 21.21 16.66
N CYS A 163 -6.60 22.24 17.51
CA CYS A 163 -7.52 22.28 18.67
C CYS A 163 -8.99 22.22 18.24
N ARG A 164 -9.38 22.98 17.20
CA ARG A 164 -10.77 22.96 16.71
C ARG A 164 -11.15 21.62 16.07
N ILE A 165 -10.23 20.96 15.37
CA ILE A 165 -10.43 19.61 14.84
C ILE A 165 -10.59 18.61 16.00
N ALA A 166 -9.71 18.66 17.01
CA ALA A 166 -9.81 17.80 18.18
C ALA A 166 -11.13 17.97 18.95
N ASN A 167 -11.61 19.22 19.10
CA ASN A 167 -12.95 19.51 19.64
C ASN A 167 -14.04 18.82 18.83
N GLY A 168 -13.99 18.93 17.49
CA GLY A 168 -14.92 18.27 16.59
C GLY A 168 -14.92 16.74 16.74
N PHE A 169 -13.75 16.12 16.92
CA PHE A 169 -13.65 14.68 17.13
C PHE A 169 -14.30 14.25 18.44
N VAL A 170 -14.04 14.95 19.55
CA VAL A 170 -14.68 14.61 20.81
C VAL A 170 -16.19 14.82 20.75
N PHE A 171 -16.64 15.90 20.10
CA PHE A 171 -18.05 16.14 19.84
C PHE A 171 -18.69 14.95 19.11
N ASP A 172 -18.07 14.47 18.03
CA ASP A 172 -18.57 13.33 17.26
C ASP A 172 -18.59 12.02 18.10
N LEU A 173 -17.61 11.80 18.98
CA LEU A 173 -17.55 10.62 19.85
C LEU A 173 -18.66 10.58 20.91
N VAL A 174 -19.09 11.74 21.41
CA VAL A 174 -20.12 11.83 22.46
C VAL A 174 -21.53 11.97 21.89
N SER A 175 -21.68 12.48 20.66
CA SER A 175 -22.98 12.77 20.03
C SER A 175 -23.48 11.65 19.11
N ASN A 176 -22.59 10.94 18.41
CA ASN A 176 -23.02 10.01 17.37
C ASN A 176 -23.48 8.64 17.89
N PRO A 177 -24.49 8.02 17.25
CA PRO A 177 -25.10 6.78 17.74
C PRO A 177 -24.18 5.55 17.66
N TRP A 178 -23.23 5.49 16.72
CA TRP A 178 -22.25 4.39 16.59
C TRP A 178 -21.13 4.43 17.62
N SER A 179 -20.91 5.58 18.26
CA SER A 179 -19.88 5.78 19.27
C SER A 179 -20.38 5.49 20.69
N ARG A 180 -21.65 5.07 20.87
CA ARG A 180 -22.28 4.89 22.21
C ARG A 180 -21.56 3.96 23.18
N GLN A 181 -20.72 3.06 22.66
CA GLN A 181 -19.93 2.11 23.46
C GLN A 181 -18.46 2.58 23.64
N ILE A 182 -18.16 3.84 23.34
CA ILE A 182 -16.84 4.44 23.51
C ILE A 182 -16.86 5.35 24.73
N ASP A 183 -15.94 5.10 25.67
CA ASP A 183 -15.67 6.03 26.76
C ASP A 183 -14.61 7.03 26.31
N VAL A 184 -14.79 8.30 26.67
CA VAL A 184 -13.81 9.36 26.34
C VAL A 184 -13.11 9.76 27.62
N VAL A 185 -11.78 9.66 27.62
CA VAL A 185 -10.96 10.09 28.76
C VAL A 185 -10.20 11.35 28.36
N LEU A 186 -10.54 12.47 28.98
CA LEU A 186 -9.91 13.76 28.73
C LEU A 186 -8.80 13.95 29.75
N VAL A 187 -7.57 14.21 29.32
CA VAL A 187 -6.42 14.38 30.20
C VAL A 187 -5.73 15.72 29.98
N GLY A 188 -5.56 16.48 31.06
CA GLY A 188 -4.88 17.79 31.03
C GLY A 188 -5.75 18.93 30.52
N PHE A 189 -7.07 18.75 30.48
CA PHE A 189 -8.03 19.80 30.15
C PHE A 189 -8.56 20.46 31.44
N GLU A 190 -8.66 21.79 31.44
CA GLU A 190 -9.30 22.52 32.52
C GLU A 190 -10.82 22.58 32.30
N THR A 191 -11.60 22.30 33.35
CA THR A 191 -13.08 22.47 33.51
C THR A 191 -14.05 21.36 33.05
N ASP A 192 -15.23 21.37 33.73
CA ASP A 192 -16.38 20.48 33.56
C ASP A 192 -16.92 20.54 32.13
N VAL A 193 -16.58 19.52 31.35
CA VAL A 193 -16.99 19.39 29.97
C VAL A 193 -18.46 18.97 29.90
N ARG A 194 -19.32 19.85 29.37
CA ARG A 194 -20.74 19.53 29.16
C ARG A 194 -20.90 18.65 27.92
N VAL A 195 -21.39 17.43 28.13
CA VAL A 195 -21.59 16.42 27.07
C VAL A 195 -22.98 15.78 27.19
N PRO A 196 -23.50 15.16 26.10
CA PRO A 196 -24.82 14.52 26.11
C PRO A 196 -24.97 13.43 27.16
N GLU A 197 -23.91 12.66 27.40
CA GLU A 197 -23.87 11.56 28.35
C GLU A 197 -22.66 11.72 29.27
N PRO A 198 -22.74 12.57 30.32
CA PRO A 198 -21.60 12.85 31.22
C PRO A 198 -21.00 11.60 31.85
N GLY A 199 -21.78 10.53 31.99
CA GLY A 199 -21.32 9.25 32.51
C GLY A 199 -20.29 8.53 31.64
N ARG A 200 -20.10 8.93 30.37
CA ARG A 200 -19.11 8.35 29.43
C ARG A 200 -17.86 9.18 29.25
N VAL A 201 -17.80 10.37 29.85
CA VAL A 201 -16.66 11.27 29.77
C VAL A 201 -16.00 11.37 31.13
N THR A 202 -14.74 10.97 31.19
CA THR A 202 -13.93 11.04 32.41
C THR A 202 -12.86 12.09 32.21
N SER A 203 -12.88 13.14 33.03
CA SER A 203 -11.83 14.17 33.03
C SER A 203 -10.80 13.87 34.10
N LEU A 204 -9.53 13.79 33.70
CA LEU A 204 -8.37 13.58 34.56
C LEU A 204 -7.43 14.78 34.43
N ARG A 205 -6.77 15.14 35.53
CA ARG A 205 -5.77 16.23 35.47
C ARG A 205 -4.48 15.73 34.86
N THR A 206 -4.08 14.50 35.20
CA THR A 206 -2.81 13.91 34.77
C THR A 206 -2.97 12.46 34.32
N LEU A 207 -2.07 12.01 33.45
CA LEU A 207 -2.02 10.61 32.99
C LEU A 207 -1.73 9.62 34.13
N ALA A 208 -1.17 10.07 35.25
CA ALA A 208 -0.91 9.25 36.43
C ALA A 208 -2.20 8.74 37.10
N GLU A 209 -3.30 9.47 36.97
CA GLU A 209 -4.60 9.14 37.57
C GLU A 209 -5.28 7.96 36.87
N LEU A 210 -4.83 7.56 35.67
CA LEU A 210 -5.45 6.49 34.88
C LEU A 210 -5.23 5.08 35.46
N ARG A 211 -4.45 4.95 36.55
CA ARG A 211 -4.10 3.67 37.21
C ARG A 211 -4.16 3.71 38.75
N SER A 212 -4.69 4.77 39.37
CA SER A 212 -4.86 4.78 40.83
C SER A 212 -5.82 3.67 41.27
N GLU A 213 -5.71 3.16 42.50
CA GLU A 213 -6.63 2.13 43.04
C GLU A 213 -8.11 2.59 43.07
N ASP A 214 -8.34 3.91 42.97
CA ASP A 214 -9.64 4.56 42.78
C ASP A 214 -10.08 4.70 41.31
N ALA A 215 -9.22 4.35 40.35
CA ALA A 215 -9.51 4.41 38.93
C ALA A 215 -10.36 3.20 38.53
N VAL A 216 -11.48 3.51 37.86
CA VAL A 216 -12.34 2.53 37.18
C VAL A 216 -11.46 1.52 36.43
N GLU A 217 -11.79 0.23 36.56
CA GLU A 217 -11.15 -0.89 35.85
C GLU A 217 -10.71 -0.51 34.43
N PRO A 218 -9.57 -1.03 33.94
CA PRO A 218 -8.88 -0.55 32.74
C PRO A 218 -9.89 -0.33 31.62
N VAL A 219 -9.96 0.92 31.15
CA VAL A 219 -11.00 1.39 30.22
C VAL A 219 -10.86 0.65 28.90
N GLN A 220 -11.46 -0.54 28.83
CA GLN A 220 -11.42 -1.39 27.65
C GLN A 220 -12.26 -0.70 26.59
N GLY A 221 -11.59 -0.05 25.65
CA GLY A 221 -12.10 0.67 24.50
C GLY A 221 -12.54 2.11 24.71
N SER A 222 -11.67 2.86 25.39
CA SER A 222 -11.70 4.31 25.39
C SER A 222 -10.92 4.96 24.26
N VAL A 223 -11.30 6.19 23.96
CA VAL A 223 -10.44 7.16 23.28
C VAL A 223 -9.88 8.11 24.34
N ILE A 224 -8.56 8.10 24.53
CA ILE A 224 -7.86 8.99 25.46
C ILE A 224 -7.46 10.26 24.70
N VAL A 225 -7.95 11.42 25.11
CA VAL A 225 -7.61 12.70 24.49
C VAL A 225 -6.68 13.46 25.42
N LEU A 226 -5.52 13.83 24.91
CA LEU A 226 -4.47 14.53 25.63
C LEU A 226 -4.43 15.98 25.14
N ALA A 227 -4.48 16.93 26.07
CA ALA A 227 -4.35 18.35 25.74
C ALA A 227 -3.00 18.69 25.10
N GLN A 228 -1.95 17.89 25.38
CA GLN A 228 -0.59 18.06 24.88
C GLN A 228 0.05 16.71 24.51
N PRO A 229 1.11 16.69 23.69
CA PRO A 229 1.85 15.47 23.36
C PRO A 229 2.51 14.87 24.61
N PRO A 230 2.37 13.55 24.86
CA PRO A 230 2.94 12.94 26.06
C PRO A 230 4.47 12.86 25.95
N MET A 231 5.19 13.26 26.99
CA MET A 231 6.66 13.24 27.05
C MET A 231 7.19 12.37 28.19
N GLY A 232 8.44 11.92 28.09
CA GLY A 232 9.13 11.19 29.16
C GLY A 232 8.38 9.96 29.68
N ARG A 233 8.06 9.96 30.98
CA ARG A 233 7.34 8.84 31.63
C ARG A 233 5.90 8.70 31.15
N ASP A 234 5.24 9.80 30.79
CA ASP A 234 3.86 9.77 30.32
C ASP A 234 3.75 9.16 28.93
N ALA A 235 4.74 9.41 28.07
CA ALA A 235 4.92 8.71 26.80
C ALA A 235 5.00 7.19 26.97
N GLN A 236 5.79 6.72 27.95
CA GLN A 236 5.91 5.29 28.25
C GLN A 236 4.61 4.70 28.80
N ARG A 237 3.89 5.45 29.65
CA ARG A 237 2.59 5.04 30.19
C ARG A 237 1.54 4.89 29.09
N VAL A 238 1.39 5.88 28.21
CA VAL A 238 0.45 5.81 27.08
C VAL A 238 0.76 4.60 26.21
N ARG A 239 2.04 4.37 25.88
CA ARG A 239 2.44 3.20 25.09
C ARG A 239 2.07 1.87 25.77
N ALA A 240 2.31 1.75 27.08
CA ALA A 240 1.96 0.55 27.84
C ALA A 240 0.44 0.31 27.87
N LEU A 241 -0.34 1.37 28.14
CA LEU A 241 -1.80 1.32 28.17
C LEU A 241 -2.39 0.88 26.82
N LEU A 242 -1.91 1.45 25.72
CA LEU A 242 -2.38 1.10 24.38
C LEU A 242 -2.00 -0.33 24.00
N ALA A 243 -0.79 -0.78 24.35
CA ALA A 243 -0.35 -2.16 24.11
C ALA A 243 -1.21 -3.18 24.87
N GLU A 244 -1.52 -2.91 26.15
CA GLU A 244 -2.37 -3.78 26.99
C GLU A 244 -3.83 -3.84 26.48
N SER A 245 -4.32 -2.78 25.84
CA SER A 245 -5.68 -2.73 25.31
C SER A 245 -5.94 -3.67 24.12
N GLY A 246 -4.88 -4.21 23.49
CA GLY A 246 -5.00 -5.11 22.33
C GLY A 246 -5.71 -4.47 21.13
N GLY A 247 -5.55 -3.16 20.92
CA GLY A 247 -6.21 -2.42 19.85
C GLY A 247 -7.68 -2.07 20.12
N ARG A 248 -8.14 -2.23 21.37
CA ARG A 248 -9.48 -1.80 21.78
C ARG A 248 -9.53 -0.32 22.09
N SER A 249 -8.42 0.28 22.55
CA SER A 249 -8.31 1.70 22.92
C SER A 249 -7.29 2.41 22.03
N THR A 250 -7.45 3.74 21.90
CA THR A 250 -6.54 4.62 21.15
C THR A 250 -6.30 5.90 21.93
N ALA A 251 -5.26 6.66 21.57
CA ALA A 251 -5.00 7.96 22.15
C ALA A 251 -4.88 9.03 21.06
N LEU A 252 -5.33 10.25 21.35
CA LEU A 252 -5.28 11.42 20.50
C LEU A 252 -4.58 12.55 21.25
N CYS A 253 -3.64 13.25 20.61
CA CYS A 253 -3.02 14.46 21.16
C CYS A 253 -3.00 15.59 20.14
N VAL A 254 -3.05 16.83 20.63
CA VAL A 254 -2.80 18.01 19.82
C VAL A 254 -1.33 18.39 19.93
N GLY A 255 -0.68 18.60 18.79
CA GLY A 255 0.75 18.86 18.68
C GLY A 255 1.56 17.66 18.15
N PRO A 256 2.79 17.91 17.69
CA PRO A 256 3.63 16.87 17.11
C PRO A 256 4.09 15.86 18.17
N SER A 257 4.04 14.56 17.82
CA SER A 257 4.51 13.48 18.69
C SER A 257 5.27 12.43 17.90
N ALA A 258 6.49 12.12 18.32
CA ALA A 258 7.30 11.04 17.73
C ALA A 258 6.73 9.62 17.99
N LEU A 259 5.73 9.51 18.87
CA LEU A 259 5.05 8.24 19.17
C LEU A 259 3.81 8.00 18.32
N ALA A 260 3.45 8.97 17.48
CA ALA A 260 2.23 8.89 16.69
C ALA A 260 2.35 7.83 15.59
N GLY A 261 1.42 6.88 15.59
CA GLY A 261 1.26 5.93 14.49
C GLY A 261 0.53 6.56 13.31
N TRP A 262 -0.43 7.47 13.59
CA TRP A 262 -1.07 8.32 12.59
C TRP A 262 -0.83 9.80 12.90
N ILE A 263 -0.47 10.55 11.87
CA ILE A 263 -0.30 12.00 11.92
C ILE A 263 -1.38 12.63 11.05
N LEU A 264 -2.15 13.55 11.61
CA LEU A 264 -3.11 14.38 10.90
C LEU A 264 -2.51 15.78 10.80
N GLU A 265 -2.17 16.21 9.60
CA GLU A 265 -1.48 17.48 9.36
C GLU A 265 -2.50 18.56 8.96
N ALA A 266 -2.80 19.46 9.87
CA ALA A 266 -3.61 20.66 9.65
C ALA A 266 -2.76 21.70 8.90
N VAL A 267 -2.81 21.64 7.56
CA VAL A 267 -1.99 22.48 6.66
C VAL A 267 -2.58 23.89 6.57
N SER A 268 -3.90 23.99 6.41
CA SER A 268 -4.66 25.25 6.38
C SER A 268 -6.12 25.00 6.73
N GLU A 269 -6.92 26.05 6.87
CA GLU A 269 -8.39 25.96 7.07
C GLU A 269 -9.10 25.14 5.97
N ASP A 270 -8.49 25.03 4.79
CA ASP A 270 -9.05 24.31 3.64
C ASP A 270 -8.41 22.93 3.41
N ALA A 271 -7.36 22.58 4.15
CA ALA A 271 -6.56 21.39 3.90
C ALA A 271 -6.07 20.70 5.20
N LEU A 272 -6.57 19.49 5.39
CA LEU A 272 -6.13 18.51 6.39
C LEU A 272 -5.65 17.26 5.66
N SER A 273 -4.38 16.90 5.86
CA SER A 273 -3.77 15.69 5.30
C SER A 273 -3.77 14.57 6.33
N VAL A 274 -4.10 13.35 5.90
CA VAL A 274 -3.97 12.12 6.70
C VAL A 274 -3.13 11.12 5.90
N PRO A 275 -1.79 11.25 5.92
CA PRO A 275 -0.91 10.47 5.04
C PRO A 275 -1.04 8.95 5.22
N ALA A 276 -1.24 8.49 6.46
CA ALA A 276 -1.42 7.07 6.77
C ALA A 276 -2.62 6.42 6.08
N LEU A 277 -3.59 7.23 5.63
CA LEU A 277 -4.80 6.79 4.93
C LEU A 277 -4.84 7.28 3.47
N GLY A 278 -3.83 8.03 3.02
CA GLY A 278 -3.79 8.66 1.70
C GLY A 278 -4.95 9.64 1.47
N LEU A 279 -5.37 10.37 2.51
CA LEU A 279 -6.49 11.32 2.44
C LEU A 279 -5.99 12.77 2.47
N SER A 280 -6.62 13.62 1.68
CA SER A 280 -6.52 15.08 1.76
C SER A 280 -7.94 15.64 1.71
N VAL A 281 -8.36 16.36 2.76
CA VAL A 281 -9.74 16.81 2.95
C VAL A 281 -9.79 18.27 3.39
N THR A 282 -10.89 18.95 3.15
CA THR A 282 -11.21 20.21 3.81
C THR A 282 -11.69 19.92 5.23
N PRO A 283 -11.02 20.41 6.28
CA PRO A 283 -11.28 19.98 7.66
C PRO A 283 -12.71 20.30 8.09
N ALA A 284 -13.37 19.32 8.71
CA ALA A 284 -14.71 19.50 9.26
C ALA A 284 -14.60 20.10 10.66
N VAL A 285 -14.48 21.43 10.72
CA VAL A 285 -14.43 22.15 11.98
C VAL A 285 -15.84 22.46 12.48
N VAL A 286 -16.08 22.28 13.78
CA VAL A 286 -17.32 22.74 14.41
C VAL A 286 -17.07 24.12 15.02
N GLU A 287 -17.85 25.12 14.59
CA GLU A 287 -17.79 26.45 15.20
C GLU A 287 -18.29 26.41 16.64
N VAL A 288 -17.48 26.97 17.53
CA VAL A 288 -17.63 26.91 18.98
C VAL A 288 -18.91 27.61 19.48
N GLU A 289 -19.53 28.49 18.69
CA GLU A 289 -20.81 29.12 19.01
C GLU A 289 -22.03 28.22 18.73
N LYS A 290 -21.89 27.24 17.83
CA LYS A 290 -22.93 26.25 17.51
C LYS A 290 -22.82 24.98 18.35
N THR A 291 -21.80 24.88 19.21
CA THR A 291 -21.49 23.66 19.97
C THR A 291 -21.65 23.89 21.47
N GLN A 292 -22.37 23.00 22.15
CA GLN A 292 -22.46 22.98 23.62
C GLN A 292 -21.19 22.44 24.31
N LEU A 293 -20.10 22.19 23.55
CA LEU A 293 -18.84 21.56 23.96
C LEU A 293 -17.63 22.47 23.64
N ARG A 294 -16.84 22.83 24.66
CA ARG A 294 -15.53 23.52 24.52
C ARG A 294 -14.46 22.80 25.35
N LEU A 295 -13.48 22.16 24.71
CA LEU A 295 -12.35 21.53 25.43
C LEU A 295 -11.13 22.44 25.47
N PHE A 296 -10.82 23.04 24.31
CA PHE A 296 -9.77 24.05 24.19
C PHE A 296 -10.45 25.42 24.33
N GLY A 297 -10.03 26.21 25.34
CA GLY A 297 -10.54 27.57 25.56
C GLY A 297 -10.19 28.52 24.41
N ASP A 298 -10.56 29.80 24.54
CA ASP A 298 -10.13 30.84 23.59
C ASP A 298 -8.60 30.85 23.59
N TYR A 299 -8.03 30.27 22.54
CA TYR A 299 -6.60 30.12 22.37
C TYR A 299 -5.98 31.52 22.30
N ARG A 300 -5.36 31.95 23.40
CA ARG A 300 -4.54 33.16 23.44
C ARG A 300 -3.14 32.79 22.95
N ASP A 301 -2.65 33.53 21.95
CA ASP A 301 -1.28 33.44 21.40
C ASP A 301 -0.17 33.54 22.48
N ASP A 302 -0.49 33.96 23.70
CA ASP A 302 0.46 34.32 24.74
C ASP A 302 1.09 33.14 25.50
N LEU A 303 0.72 31.88 25.24
CA LEU A 303 1.27 30.68 25.92
C LEU A 303 2.27 29.89 25.06
N LEU A 304 2.99 30.58 24.16
CA LEU A 304 4.24 30.08 23.59
C LEU A 304 5.30 29.96 24.69
N ILE A 305 5.50 28.74 25.21
CA ILE A 305 6.82 28.39 25.78
C ILE A 305 7.71 28.13 24.55
N PRO A 306 8.65 29.03 24.20
CA PRO A 306 9.58 28.73 23.13
C PRO A 306 10.39 27.51 23.52
N ALA A 307 10.44 26.52 22.62
CA ALA A 307 11.47 25.51 22.66
C ALA A 307 12.81 26.25 22.67
N ARG A 308 13.51 26.23 23.81
CA ARG A 308 14.87 26.76 23.92
C ARG A 308 15.73 26.05 22.90
N ALA A 309 16.01 26.74 21.79
CA ALA A 309 17.19 26.47 20.98
C ALA A 309 18.39 26.81 21.87
N THR A 310 19.11 25.78 22.33
CA THR A 310 20.50 25.94 22.74
C THR A 310 21.29 26.23 21.46
N SER A 311 21.75 27.47 21.33
CA SER A 311 22.68 27.91 20.30
C SER A 311 24.09 27.35 20.52
N ASP A 312 24.88 27.49 19.46
CA ASP A 312 26.34 27.47 19.38
C ASP A 312 27.01 26.09 19.21
N ASP A 313 27.11 25.64 17.95
CA ASP A 313 28.36 25.75 17.20
C ASP A 313 28.14 25.46 15.70
N GLU A 314 28.68 26.35 14.86
CA GLU A 314 28.66 26.35 13.38
C GLU A 314 29.55 25.22 12.76
N PRO A 315 29.52 24.90 11.44
CA PRO A 315 29.51 25.87 10.35
C PRO A 315 28.60 25.60 9.15
N THR A 316 28.15 26.72 8.60
CA THR A 316 27.43 26.90 7.35
C THR A 316 28.23 26.40 6.14
N ILE A 317 27.75 25.35 5.45
CA ILE A 317 28.23 24.99 4.11
C ILE A 317 27.45 25.82 3.08
N VAL A 318 28.09 26.86 2.57
CA VAL A 318 27.63 27.63 1.40
C VAL A 318 27.85 26.77 0.15
N LEU A 319 26.78 26.25 -0.44
CA LEU A 319 26.83 25.62 -1.76
C LEU A 319 26.88 26.72 -2.84
N SER A 320 28.10 27.12 -3.22
CA SER A 320 28.34 27.94 -4.40
C SER A 320 28.08 27.11 -5.67
N ARG A 321 27.18 27.63 -6.52
CA ARG A 321 26.84 27.16 -7.86
C ARG A 321 28.09 27.15 -8.76
N PRO A 322 28.43 26.07 -9.50
CA PRO A 322 29.56 26.08 -10.42
C PRO A 322 29.25 26.95 -11.64
N ALA A 323 30.19 27.84 -11.98
CA ALA A 323 30.20 28.62 -13.20
C ALA A 323 30.47 27.73 -14.43
N ALA A 324 29.81 28.04 -15.54
CA ALA A 324 29.99 27.38 -16.83
C ALA A 324 31.43 27.54 -17.38
N PRO A 325 32.01 26.53 -18.05
CA PRO A 325 33.31 26.68 -18.70
C PRO A 325 33.20 27.45 -20.03
N PRO A 326 34.24 28.23 -20.40
CA PRO A 326 34.23 29.01 -21.64
C PRO A 326 34.46 28.13 -22.86
N ALA A 327 33.85 28.56 -23.98
CA ALA A 327 34.04 28.01 -25.31
C ALA A 327 35.51 28.05 -25.72
N ASN A 328 36.01 26.96 -26.30
CA ASN A 328 37.33 26.92 -26.91
C ASN A 328 37.21 26.41 -28.35
N ASP A 329 37.47 27.34 -29.26
CA ASP A 329 37.70 27.11 -30.68
C ASP A 329 38.99 26.31 -30.87
N ARG A 330 38.89 25.13 -31.50
CA ARG A 330 40.00 24.56 -32.27
C ARG A 330 39.46 23.74 -33.44
N GLU A 331 39.65 24.30 -34.64
CA GLU A 331 39.55 23.63 -35.92
C GLU A 331 40.59 22.51 -36.10
N ALA A 332 40.22 21.59 -37.00
CA ALA A 332 41.05 20.74 -37.86
C ALA A 332 41.69 19.48 -37.26
N THR A 333 41.18 18.30 -37.64
CA THR A 333 41.64 17.60 -38.86
C THR A 333 40.85 16.31 -39.08
N ALA A 334 40.40 16.12 -40.31
CA ALA A 334 39.69 14.95 -40.81
C ALA A 334 40.63 13.75 -41.00
N GLY A 335 40.23 12.59 -40.47
CA GLY A 335 40.77 11.28 -40.80
C GLY A 335 39.61 10.36 -41.16
N ALA A 336 39.50 10.05 -42.45
CA ALA A 336 38.40 9.31 -43.04
C ALA A 336 38.37 7.83 -42.63
N TYR A 337 37.21 7.37 -42.16
CA TYR A 337 36.78 5.97 -42.23
C TYR A 337 35.37 5.91 -42.86
N PRO A 338 35.11 4.95 -43.75
CA PRO A 338 33.92 4.98 -44.60
C PRO A 338 32.64 4.70 -43.81
N SER A 339 31.66 5.60 -43.98
CA SER A 339 30.28 5.39 -43.52
C SER A 339 29.64 4.26 -44.31
N ILE A 340 29.13 3.25 -43.61
CA ILE A 340 28.30 2.20 -44.21
C ILE A 340 26.92 2.81 -44.48
N SER A 341 26.70 3.24 -45.72
CA SER A 341 25.37 3.54 -46.24
C SER A 341 24.56 2.24 -46.24
N ALA A 342 23.50 2.20 -45.43
CA ALA A 342 22.54 1.11 -45.44
C ALA A 342 21.74 1.18 -46.75
N GLU A 343 22.01 0.24 -47.65
CA GLU A 343 21.20 0.00 -48.83
C GLU A 343 19.81 -0.45 -48.36
N VAL A 344 18.80 0.38 -48.66
CA VAL A 344 17.40 0.13 -48.30
C VAL A 344 16.90 -1.05 -49.14
N ILE A 345 16.87 -2.23 -48.53
CA ILE A 345 16.15 -3.38 -49.08
C ILE A 345 14.66 -3.14 -48.79
N GLU A 346 13.91 -2.77 -49.83
CA GLU A 346 12.45 -2.71 -49.78
C GLU A 346 11.88 -4.12 -49.54
N VAL A 347 11.49 -4.40 -48.30
CA VAL A 347 10.69 -5.57 -47.94
C VAL A 347 9.23 -5.27 -48.35
N PRO A 348 8.54 -6.16 -49.07
CA PRO A 348 7.17 -5.91 -49.51
C PRO A 348 6.26 -5.67 -48.30
N THR A 349 5.63 -4.49 -48.27
CA THR A 349 4.65 -4.10 -47.26
C THR A 349 3.42 -5.01 -47.36
N GLN A 350 3.46 -6.15 -46.67
CA GLN A 350 2.24 -6.81 -46.25
C GLN A 350 1.50 -5.83 -45.34
N LYS A 351 0.26 -5.48 -45.73
CA LYS A 351 -0.68 -4.74 -44.89
C LYS A 351 -0.54 -5.22 -43.44
N PRO A 352 -0.29 -4.34 -42.46
CA PRO A 352 -0.25 -4.75 -41.07
C PRO A 352 -1.58 -5.44 -40.78
N ARG A 353 -1.54 -6.74 -40.50
CA ARG A 353 -2.63 -7.37 -39.75
C ARG A 353 -2.72 -6.54 -38.47
N GLU A 354 -3.87 -5.94 -38.25
CA GLU A 354 -4.19 -5.17 -37.05
C GLU A 354 -3.54 -5.84 -35.84
N PRO A 355 -2.64 -5.16 -35.12
CA PRO A 355 -2.03 -5.78 -33.96
C PRO A 355 -3.14 -6.03 -32.94
N LEU A 356 -3.23 -7.27 -32.46
CA LEU A 356 -3.87 -7.62 -31.19
C LEU A 356 -3.11 -6.94 -30.03
N ARG A 357 -3.00 -5.61 -30.02
CA ARG A 357 -2.46 -4.80 -28.93
C ARG A 357 -3.65 -4.25 -28.15
N ARG A 358 -4.36 -5.12 -27.43
CA ARG A 358 -5.01 -4.67 -26.19
C ARG A 358 -3.87 -4.49 -25.19
N GLY A 359 -3.47 -3.24 -24.99
CA GLY A 359 -2.30 -2.88 -24.19
C GLY A 359 -2.33 -3.53 -22.82
N VAL A 360 -1.19 -4.03 -22.39
CA VAL A 360 -0.92 -4.39 -21.00
C VAL A 360 -1.27 -3.18 -20.13
N VAL A 361 -2.37 -3.26 -19.36
CA VAL A 361 -2.77 -2.18 -18.46
C VAL A 361 -2.05 -2.39 -17.13
N LEU A 362 -0.91 -1.73 -16.95
CA LEU A 362 -0.27 -1.65 -15.63
C LEU A 362 -1.03 -0.69 -14.72
N PRO A 363 -0.93 -0.87 -13.38
CA PRO A 363 -1.39 0.14 -12.43
C PRO A 363 -0.80 1.53 -12.74
N ARG A 364 -1.62 2.59 -12.61
CA ARG A 364 -1.19 3.97 -12.91
C ARG A 364 0.07 4.36 -12.12
N ALA A 365 0.12 4.02 -10.83
CA ALA A 365 1.28 4.27 -9.98
C ALA A 365 2.59 3.65 -10.52
N TRP A 366 2.51 2.46 -11.15
CA TRP A 366 3.70 1.84 -11.75
C TRP A 366 4.13 2.58 -12.99
N SER A 367 3.17 3.01 -13.83
CA SER A 367 3.44 3.81 -15.03
C SER A 367 4.15 5.12 -14.69
N ASP A 368 3.69 5.82 -13.64
CA ASP A 368 4.28 7.07 -13.18
C ASP A 368 5.69 6.85 -12.61
N THR A 369 5.87 5.77 -11.85
CA THR A 369 7.19 5.37 -11.30
C THR A 369 8.17 5.01 -12.42
N ILE A 370 7.72 4.31 -13.47
CA ILE A 370 8.55 3.97 -14.64
C ILE A 370 9.00 5.24 -15.36
N ARG A 371 8.09 6.20 -15.57
CA ARG A 371 8.41 7.48 -16.24
C ARG A 371 9.41 8.31 -15.46
N THR A 372 9.33 8.29 -14.13
CA THR A 372 10.17 9.10 -13.24
C THR A 372 11.40 8.36 -12.70
N LEU A 373 11.66 7.15 -13.18
CA LEU A 373 12.72 6.29 -12.66
C LEU A 373 14.10 6.95 -12.79
N ALA A 374 14.75 7.25 -11.67
CA ALA A 374 16.03 7.95 -11.63
C ALA A 374 17.26 7.03 -11.68
N ALA A 375 17.12 5.79 -11.20
CA ALA A 375 18.20 4.81 -11.11
C ALA A 375 17.70 3.41 -11.51
N PRO A 376 18.59 2.54 -12.04
CA PRO A 376 18.19 1.21 -12.47
C PRO A 376 17.80 0.32 -11.29
N VAL A 377 16.74 -0.47 -11.48
CA VAL A 377 16.20 -1.44 -10.53
C VAL A 377 16.75 -2.82 -10.88
N THR A 378 17.71 -3.31 -10.11
CA THR A 378 18.47 -4.53 -10.44
C THR A 378 18.19 -5.71 -9.52
N THR A 379 17.50 -5.47 -8.39
CA THR A 379 17.19 -6.51 -7.40
C THR A 379 15.68 -6.71 -7.22
N ASP A 380 15.30 -7.93 -6.86
CA ASP A 380 13.90 -8.29 -6.57
C ASP A 380 13.31 -7.44 -5.42
N ALA A 381 14.11 -7.11 -4.40
CA ALA A 381 13.67 -6.29 -3.27
C ALA A 381 13.33 -4.85 -3.70
N GLN A 382 14.19 -4.21 -4.50
CA GLN A 382 13.92 -2.89 -5.06
C GLN A 382 12.67 -2.92 -5.96
N ARG A 383 12.53 -3.98 -6.76
CA ARG A 383 11.38 -4.18 -7.65
C ARG A 383 10.08 -4.35 -6.88
N ALA A 384 10.09 -5.11 -5.79
CA ALA A 384 8.93 -5.30 -4.91
C ALA A 384 8.52 -4.00 -4.20
N ALA A 385 9.49 -3.15 -3.82
CA ALA A 385 9.22 -1.86 -3.21
C ALA A 385 8.58 -0.87 -4.19
N LEU A 386 9.06 -0.82 -5.44
CA LEU A 386 8.59 0.15 -6.45
C LEU A 386 7.32 -0.31 -7.18
N TRP A 387 7.16 -1.61 -7.42
CA TRP A 387 6.03 -2.17 -8.17
C TRP A 387 5.39 -3.33 -7.41
N PRO A 388 4.77 -3.07 -6.24
CA PRO A 388 4.29 -4.11 -5.33
C PRO A 388 3.19 -4.96 -5.99
N ALA A 389 3.32 -6.28 -5.89
CA ALA A 389 2.36 -7.24 -6.42
C ALA A 389 2.10 -8.35 -5.39
N VAL A 390 0.95 -9.02 -5.46
CA VAL A 390 0.66 -10.15 -4.56
C VAL A 390 1.26 -11.43 -5.13
N VAL A 391 1.26 -11.55 -6.46
CA VAL A 391 1.89 -12.66 -7.18
C VAL A 391 2.70 -12.14 -8.35
N GLU A 392 3.86 -12.75 -8.58
CA GLU A 392 4.72 -12.49 -9.70
C GLU A 392 4.85 -13.76 -10.56
N VAL A 393 4.45 -13.64 -11.83
CA VAL A 393 4.70 -14.64 -12.87
C VAL A 393 5.98 -14.23 -13.59
N ARG A 394 6.98 -15.10 -13.51
CA ARG A 394 8.31 -14.83 -14.04
C ARG A 394 8.59 -15.69 -15.26
N LEU A 395 8.48 -15.09 -16.46
CA LEU A 395 8.66 -15.70 -17.78
C LEU A 395 10.07 -15.48 -18.34
N LEU A 396 10.80 -14.45 -17.90
CA LEU A 396 12.12 -14.10 -18.45
C LEU A 396 13.23 -14.97 -17.84
N GLY A 397 13.22 -16.23 -18.24
CA GLY A 397 14.08 -17.30 -17.75
C GLY A 397 13.28 -18.55 -17.47
N ARG A 398 13.64 -19.29 -16.42
CA ARG A 398 12.83 -20.42 -15.98
C ARG A 398 11.46 -19.92 -15.49
N LEU A 399 10.39 -20.53 -16.01
CA LEU A 399 9.02 -20.23 -15.61
C LEU A 399 8.84 -20.48 -14.11
N GLU A 400 8.45 -19.43 -13.38
CA GLU A 400 8.19 -19.47 -11.95
C GLU A 400 6.97 -18.61 -11.58
N VAL A 401 6.20 -19.07 -10.59
CA VAL A 401 5.12 -18.30 -9.98
C VAL A 401 5.45 -18.10 -8.51
N VAL A 402 5.56 -16.85 -8.07
CA VAL A 402 6.00 -16.46 -6.72
C VAL A 402 4.91 -15.64 -6.05
N ALA A 403 4.51 -15.99 -4.83
CA ALA A 403 3.66 -15.13 -4.00
C ALA A 403 4.53 -14.25 -3.10
N LEU A 404 4.29 -12.93 -3.09
CA LEU A 404 5.09 -11.98 -2.33
C LEU A 404 4.63 -11.95 -0.85
N GLY A 405 5.58 -12.08 0.08
CA GLY A 405 5.35 -12.13 1.53
C GLY A 405 5.66 -13.48 2.20
N ALA A 406 6.02 -14.50 1.42
CA ALA A 406 6.54 -15.77 1.93
C ALA A 406 7.58 -16.33 0.94
N ASP A 407 8.61 -17.04 1.41
CA ASP A 407 9.58 -17.77 0.57
C ASP A 407 8.93 -19.01 -0.09
N VAL A 408 7.82 -18.81 -0.81
CA VAL A 408 7.00 -19.90 -1.34
C VAL A 408 6.84 -19.71 -2.85
N THR A 409 7.75 -20.32 -3.59
CA THR A 409 7.60 -20.55 -5.03
C THR A 409 6.65 -21.73 -5.23
N THR A 410 5.54 -21.54 -5.95
CA THR A 410 4.72 -22.68 -6.39
C THR A 410 5.24 -23.20 -7.73
N ARG A 411 5.38 -24.51 -7.83
CA ARG A 411 5.64 -25.24 -9.09
C ARG A 411 4.54 -26.23 -9.39
N ASP A 412 3.41 -26.10 -8.70
CA ASP A 412 2.26 -26.95 -8.94
C ASP A 412 1.83 -26.78 -10.41
N PRO A 413 1.80 -27.87 -11.18
CA PRO A 413 1.60 -27.77 -12.60
C PRO A 413 0.17 -27.35 -12.98
N VAL A 414 -0.82 -27.64 -12.13
CA VAL A 414 -2.22 -27.26 -12.32
C VAL A 414 -2.37 -25.77 -12.04
N ILE A 415 -1.85 -25.29 -10.91
CA ILE A 415 -1.92 -23.87 -10.54
C ILE A 415 -1.19 -23.00 -11.57
N THR A 416 0.00 -23.42 -11.99
CA THR A 416 0.79 -22.72 -13.02
C THR A 416 0.01 -22.60 -14.33
N ARG A 417 -0.65 -23.69 -14.75
CA ARG A 417 -1.48 -23.70 -15.95
C ARG A 417 -2.63 -22.70 -15.85
N LEU A 418 -3.40 -22.77 -14.76
CA LEU A 418 -4.58 -21.96 -14.54
C LEU A 418 -4.23 -20.46 -14.53
N ILE A 419 -3.08 -20.11 -13.93
CA ILE A 419 -2.58 -18.73 -13.93
C ILE A 419 -2.22 -18.28 -15.35
N LEU A 420 -1.44 -19.07 -16.09
CA LEU A 420 -1.05 -18.69 -17.46
C LEU A 420 -2.25 -18.56 -18.40
N GLU A 421 -3.20 -19.49 -18.35
CA GLU A 421 -4.41 -19.43 -19.17
C GLU A 421 -5.29 -18.21 -18.83
N SER A 422 -5.37 -17.83 -17.55
CA SER A 422 -6.12 -16.64 -17.12
C SER A 422 -5.52 -15.31 -17.62
N LEU A 423 -4.22 -15.31 -17.94
CA LEU A 423 -3.49 -14.13 -18.44
C LEU A 423 -3.63 -13.94 -19.95
N LEU A 424 -4.09 -14.97 -20.68
CA LEU A 424 -4.31 -14.88 -22.11
C LEU A 424 -5.51 -13.98 -22.45
N PRO A 425 -5.58 -13.41 -23.67
CA PRO A 425 -6.67 -12.53 -24.09
C PRO A 425 -8.07 -13.14 -23.90
N ASP A 426 -8.19 -14.44 -24.19
CA ASP A 426 -9.44 -15.19 -24.08
C ASP A 426 -9.76 -15.57 -22.62
N GLY A 427 -8.78 -15.57 -21.72
CA GLY A 427 -8.94 -16.00 -20.33
C GLY A 427 -9.15 -17.51 -20.18
N LEU A 428 -9.38 -17.96 -18.94
CA LEU A 428 -9.55 -19.37 -18.62
C LEU A 428 -11.01 -19.81 -18.85
N SER A 429 -11.24 -20.68 -19.82
CA SER A 429 -12.59 -21.22 -20.08
C SER A 429 -13.08 -22.16 -18.97
N THR A 430 -14.41 -22.26 -18.81
CA THR A 430 -15.05 -23.20 -17.87
C THR A 430 -14.70 -24.67 -18.16
N ALA A 431 -14.53 -25.04 -19.44
CA ALA A 431 -14.10 -26.37 -19.85
C ALA A 431 -12.64 -26.67 -19.46
N ALA A 432 -11.74 -25.69 -19.64
CA ALA A 432 -10.34 -25.82 -19.24
C ALA A 432 -10.21 -25.92 -17.71
N LEU A 433 -10.98 -25.12 -16.97
CA LEU A 433 -11.07 -25.18 -15.51
C LEU A 433 -11.55 -26.56 -15.02
N ALA A 434 -12.63 -27.10 -15.59
CA ALA A 434 -13.17 -28.41 -15.23
C ALA A 434 -12.20 -29.55 -15.54
N THR A 435 -11.42 -29.42 -16.61
CA THR A 435 -10.37 -30.38 -16.99
C THR A 435 -9.20 -30.33 -15.99
N ALA A 436 -8.81 -29.14 -15.56
CA ALA A 436 -7.69 -28.92 -14.65
C ALA A 436 -8.03 -29.29 -13.19
N MET A 437 -9.30 -29.16 -12.78
CA MET A 437 -9.79 -29.47 -11.43
C MET A 437 -10.94 -30.49 -11.46
N PRO A 438 -10.65 -31.78 -11.68
CA PRO A 438 -11.69 -32.81 -11.75
C PRO A 438 -12.40 -32.96 -10.40
N GLY A 439 -13.74 -32.83 -10.40
CA GLY A 439 -14.59 -32.95 -9.21
C GLY A 439 -15.18 -31.63 -8.69
N VAL A 440 -14.76 -30.48 -9.23
CA VAL A 440 -15.42 -29.19 -8.99
C VAL A 440 -16.37 -28.92 -10.16
N SER A 441 -17.68 -28.98 -9.93
CA SER A 441 -18.66 -28.62 -10.97
C SER A 441 -18.53 -27.12 -11.28
N PRO A 442 -18.49 -26.69 -12.57
CA PRO A 442 -18.58 -25.27 -12.91
C PRO A 442 -19.81 -24.61 -12.31
N ALA A 443 -20.92 -25.35 -12.14
CA ALA A 443 -22.12 -24.84 -11.47
C ALA A 443 -21.96 -24.72 -9.94
N GLU A 444 -21.12 -25.54 -9.30
CA GLU A 444 -20.76 -25.39 -7.86
C GLU A 444 -19.71 -24.29 -7.65
N ALA A 445 -18.82 -24.08 -8.63
CA ALA A 445 -17.89 -22.94 -8.68
C ALA A 445 -18.55 -21.61 -9.11
N VAL A 446 -19.77 -21.69 -9.68
CA VAL A 446 -20.63 -20.55 -10.05
C VAL A 446 -21.71 -20.29 -8.99
N ALA A 447 -22.16 -21.32 -8.25
CA ALA A 447 -23.05 -21.17 -7.09
C ALA A 447 -22.29 -20.84 -5.79
N GLY A 448 -21.00 -21.15 -5.72
CA GLY A 448 -20.04 -20.59 -4.77
C GLY A 448 -19.15 -19.60 -5.51
N ASP A 449 -19.49 -18.32 -5.45
CA ASP A 449 -19.08 -17.20 -6.34
C ASP A 449 -17.58 -16.95 -6.64
N TYR A 450 -16.61 -17.79 -6.23
CA TYR A 450 -15.17 -17.62 -6.54
C TYR A 450 -14.41 -18.94 -6.63
N VAL A 451 -13.62 -19.09 -7.69
CA VAL A 451 -12.53 -20.08 -7.73
C VAL A 451 -11.30 -19.48 -7.05
N TRP A 452 -10.80 -20.14 -6.01
CA TRP A 452 -9.57 -19.75 -5.32
C TRP A 452 -8.43 -20.68 -5.71
N LEU A 453 -7.34 -20.10 -6.23
CA LEU A 453 -6.11 -20.85 -6.49
C LEU A 453 -5.21 -20.78 -5.25
N PRO A 454 -4.92 -21.90 -4.57
CA PRO A 454 -3.96 -21.91 -3.48
C PRO A 454 -2.55 -21.68 -4.06
N ILE A 455 -1.80 -20.70 -3.54
CA ILE A 455 -0.38 -20.48 -3.89
C ILE A 455 0.40 -20.45 -2.58
N GLY A 456 0.98 -21.59 -2.22
CA GLY A 456 1.56 -21.75 -0.89
C GLY A 456 0.49 -21.65 0.19
N GLN A 457 0.68 -20.72 1.13
CA GLN A 457 -0.32 -20.40 2.17
C GLN A 457 -1.31 -19.30 1.75
N SER A 458 -1.04 -18.64 0.61
CA SER A 458 -1.89 -17.58 0.07
C SER A 458 -2.99 -18.16 -0.83
N ARG A 459 -4.07 -17.39 -1.05
CA ARG A 459 -5.14 -17.75 -2.00
C ARG A 459 -5.33 -16.62 -2.99
N LEU A 460 -5.22 -16.91 -4.28
CA LEU A 460 -5.52 -15.98 -5.34
C LEU A 460 -6.98 -16.13 -5.79
N PRO A 461 -7.77 -15.05 -5.84
CA PRO A 461 -9.11 -15.11 -6.40
C PRO A 461 -9.04 -15.15 -7.93
N MET A 462 -9.94 -15.90 -8.55
CA MET A 462 -10.28 -15.76 -9.97
C MET A 462 -11.65 -15.07 -10.07
N VAL A 463 -11.82 -14.22 -11.07
CA VAL A 463 -13.07 -13.51 -11.37
C VAL A 463 -13.62 -14.04 -12.68
N TYR A 464 -14.92 -14.37 -12.70
CA TYR A 464 -15.63 -14.74 -13.91
C TYR A 464 -16.07 -13.48 -14.66
N GLU A 465 -15.57 -13.26 -15.87
CA GLU A 465 -15.99 -12.14 -16.71
C GLU A 465 -17.34 -12.42 -17.38
N ALA A 466 -18.10 -11.36 -17.70
CA ALA A 466 -19.35 -11.44 -18.45
C ALA A 466 -19.22 -12.12 -19.83
N SER A 467 -18.00 -12.24 -20.35
CA SER A 467 -17.62 -12.95 -21.58
C SER A 467 -17.63 -14.48 -21.43
N GLY A 468 -17.75 -15.01 -20.22
CA GLY A 468 -17.83 -16.45 -19.94
C GLY A 468 -16.51 -17.12 -19.55
N ASN A 469 -15.44 -16.35 -19.31
CA ASN A 469 -14.12 -16.86 -18.97
C ASN A 469 -13.60 -16.28 -17.64
N TRP A 470 -12.77 -17.04 -16.95
CA TRP A 470 -12.15 -16.66 -15.69
C TRP A 470 -10.83 -15.90 -15.91
N ARG A 471 -10.59 -14.87 -15.10
CA ARG A 471 -9.34 -14.10 -15.10
C ARG A 471 -8.84 -13.87 -13.69
N ILE A 472 -7.54 -13.70 -13.55
CA ILE A 472 -6.96 -13.26 -12.27
C ILE A 472 -6.96 -11.73 -12.27
N PRO A 473 -7.40 -11.08 -11.17
CA PRO A 473 -7.39 -9.63 -11.05
C PRO A 473 -5.97 -9.04 -11.13
N ALA A 474 -5.90 -7.74 -11.45
CA ALA A 474 -4.72 -7.01 -11.92
C ALA A 474 -3.53 -6.88 -10.95
N ASP A 475 -3.53 -7.57 -9.81
CA ASP A 475 -2.44 -7.57 -8.81
C ASP A 475 -1.37 -8.64 -9.09
N VAL A 476 -1.45 -9.28 -10.25
CA VAL A 476 -0.42 -10.18 -10.79
C VAL A 476 0.57 -9.39 -11.63
N ARG A 477 1.82 -9.35 -11.17
CA ARG A 477 2.93 -8.85 -11.96
C ARG A 477 3.41 -9.94 -12.90
N VAL A 478 3.43 -9.67 -14.20
CA VAL A 478 4.14 -10.51 -15.17
C VAL A 478 5.43 -9.79 -15.53
N ASP A 479 6.58 -10.42 -15.33
CA ASP A 479 7.88 -9.78 -15.61
C ASP A 479 8.02 -9.33 -17.06
N TRP A 480 7.48 -10.07 -18.03
CA TRP A 480 7.45 -9.69 -19.44
C TRP A 480 6.62 -8.42 -19.69
N HIS A 481 5.47 -8.27 -19.03
CA HIS A 481 4.65 -7.07 -19.12
C HIS A 481 5.36 -5.85 -18.53
N LEU A 482 6.06 -6.03 -17.40
CA LEU A 482 6.90 -4.98 -16.82
C LEU A 482 8.08 -4.63 -17.73
N PHE A 483 8.71 -5.62 -18.36
CA PHE A 483 9.76 -5.43 -19.36
C PHE A 483 9.27 -4.53 -20.49
N GLN A 484 8.12 -4.87 -21.09
CA GLN A 484 7.53 -4.09 -22.18
C GLN A 484 7.25 -2.65 -21.76
N ALA A 485 6.68 -2.44 -20.57
CA ALA A 485 6.39 -1.09 -20.08
C ALA A 485 7.64 -0.24 -19.83
N LEU A 486 8.74 -0.84 -19.35
CA LEU A 486 10.01 -0.15 -19.19
C LEU A 486 10.61 0.27 -20.54
N VAL A 487 10.44 -0.56 -21.57
CA VAL A 487 10.91 -0.31 -22.94
C VAL A 487 10.05 0.72 -23.66
N ASP A 488 8.72 0.65 -23.53
CA ASP A 488 7.77 1.49 -24.26
C ASP A 488 7.66 2.92 -23.70
N ALA A 489 8.18 3.18 -22.50
CA ALA A 489 8.14 4.50 -21.89
C ALA A 489 9.02 5.50 -22.66
N ALA A 490 8.44 6.66 -23.00
CA ALA A 490 8.99 7.61 -23.97
C ALA A 490 10.03 8.62 -23.43
N GLU A 491 10.35 8.61 -22.13
CA GLU A 491 11.18 9.65 -21.50
C GLU A 491 12.69 9.48 -21.78
N PRO A 492 13.36 10.32 -22.59
CA PRO A 492 14.73 10.04 -23.04
C PRO A 492 15.78 10.14 -21.92
N VAL A 493 15.55 11.00 -20.93
CA VAL A 493 16.53 11.35 -19.89
C VAL A 493 16.93 10.16 -19.01
N ASN A 494 16.00 9.23 -18.80
CA ASN A 494 16.18 8.03 -17.99
C ASN A 494 16.04 6.74 -18.81
N GLU A 495 16.19 6.84 -20.14
CA GLU A 495 16.09 5.70 -21.06
C GLU A 495 17.05 4.58 -20.63
N LEU A 496 18.33 4.88 -20.40
CA LEU A 496 19.31 3.87 -20.00
C LEU A 496 18.96 3.18 -18.67
N ALA A 497 18.50 3.94 -17.67
CA ALA A 497 18.09 3.37 -16.38
C ALA A 497 16.89 2.41 -16.53
N ARG A 498 15.92 2.75 -17.39
CA ARG A 498 14.79 1.87 -17.69
C ARG A 498 15.20 0.62 -18.45
N LEU A 499 16.00 0.75 -19.51
CA LEU A 499 16.44 -0.41 -20.29
C LEU A 499 17.32 -1.35 -19.45
N HIS A 500 18.17 -0.80 -18.58
CA HIS A 500 18.93 -1.59 -17.61
C HIS A 500 17.98 -2.33 -16.64
N SER A 501 16.97 -1.65 -16.10
CA SER A 501 15.95 -2.29 -15.25
C SER A 501 15.19 -3.39 -15.98
N ALA A 502 14.89 -3.20 -17.27
CA ALA A 502 14.22 -4.18 -18.10
C ALA A 502 15.10 -5.42 -18.29
N LEU A 503 16.37 -5.23 -18.65
CA LEU A 503 17.31 -6.34 -18.82
C LEU A 503 17.61 -7.08 -17.51
N ALA A 504 17.53 -6.40 -16.36
CA ALA A 504 17.66 -7.02 -15.04
C ALA A 504 16.46 -7.94 -14.66
N LEU A 505 15.40 -7.98 -15.46
CA LEU A 505 14.33 -8.99 -15.33
C LEU A 505 14.77 -10.38 -15.85
N ILE A 506 15.82 -10.43 -16.69
CA ILE A 506 16.30 -11.67 -17.31
C ILE A 506 17.06 -12.50 -16.28
N ARG A 507 16.64 -13.76 -16.11
CA ARG A 507 17.21 -14.71 -15.13
C ARG A 507 17.88 -15.92 -15.77
N GLY A 508 17.76 -16.08 -17.09
CA GLY A 508 18.26 -17.26 -17.80
C GLY A 508 17.55 -17.47 -19.14
N PRO A 509 17.75 -18.63 -19.79
CA PRO A 509 17.22 -18.89 -21.12
C PRO A 509 15.69 -19.07 -21.08
N LEU A 510 15.02 -18.53 -22.10
CA LEU A 510 13.61 -18.83 -22.39
C LEU A 510 13.56 -20.19 -23.11
N ALA A 511 13.90 -21.27 -22.41
CA ALA A 511 14.04 -22.57 -23.05
C ALA A 511 12.67 -23.21 -23.33
N PRO A 512 12.34 -23.59 -24.59
CA PRO A 512 11.12 -24.33 -24.90
C PRO A 512 11.04 -25.68 -24.16
N GLY A 513 12.18 -26.29 -23.83
CA GLY A 513 12.23 -27.50 -22.98
C GLY A 513 11.99 -27.23 -21.48
N GLY A 514 12.14 -25.97 -21.02
CA GLY A 514 11.96 -25.56 -19.62
C GLY A 514 10.53 -25.10 -19.28
N VAL A 515 9.72 -24.80 -20.30
CA VAL A 515 8.30 -24.43 -20.15
C VAL A 515 7.37 -25.64 -20.20
N GLY A 516 7.86 -26.83 -20.59
CA GLY A 516 7.13 -28.10 -20.52
C GLY A 516 5.72 -28.01 -21.14
N PRO A 517 4.65 -28.38 -20.41
CA PRO A 517 3.29 -28.37 -20.93
C PRO A 517 2.70 -26.96 -21.15
N TYR A 518 3.45 -25.89 -20.87
CA TYR A 518 3.00 -24.49 -20.96
C TYR A 518 3.53 -23.74 -22.19
N ALA A 519 4.15 -24.45 -23.14
CA ALA A 519 4.83 -23.82 -24.27
C ALA A 519 3.92 -22.89 -25.06
N GLU A 520 2.67 -23.29 -25.32
CA GLU A 520 1.71 -22.48 -26.09
C GLU A 520 1.37 -21.16 -25.37
N GLN A 521 1.07 -21.21 -24.07
CA GLN A 521 0.73 -20.04 -23.27
C GLN A 521 1.91 -19.09 -23.15
N VAL A 522 3.11 -19.61 -22.89
CA VAL A 522 4.31 -18.77 -22.78
C VAL A 522 4.60 -18.11 -24.12
N MET A 523 4.53 -18.85 -25.24
CA MET A 523 4.74 -18.28 -26.57
C MET A 523 3.73 -17.19 -26.92
N ALA A 524 2.46 -17.37 -26.53
CA ALA A 524 1.43 -16.36 -26.73
C ALA A 524 1.70 -15.08 -25.92
N LEU A 525 2.08 -15.22 -24.64
CA LEU A 525 2.39 -14.09 -23.76
C LEU A 525 3.68 -13.37 -24.19
N THR A 526 4.71 -14.11 -24.60
CA THR A 526 6.01 -13.57 -25.01
C THR A 526 6.12 -13.40 -26.53
N SER A 527 5.00 -13.19 -27.21
CA SER A 527 4.98 -13.01 -28.66
C SER A 527 5.84 -11.79 -29.06
N GLY A 528 6.73 -12.00 -30.04
CA GLY A 528 7.68 -10.97 -30.48
C GLY A 528 8.85 -10.69 -29.53
N ALA A 529 9.01 -11.48 -28.45
CA ALA A 529 10.01 -11.19 -27.42
C ALA A 529 11.45 -11.11 -27.95
N THR A 530 11.84 -12.01 -28.85
CA THR A 530 13.20 -12.00 -29.43
C THR A 530 13.52 -10.68 -30.11
N SER A 531 12.62 -10.14 -30.93
CA SER A 531 12.85 -8.86 -31.62
C SER A 531 12.94 -7.71 -30.62
N ILE A 532 11.97 -7.60 -29.70
CA ILE A 532 11.91 -6.50 -28.71
C ILE A 532 13.16 -6.52 -27.82
N VAL A 533 13.56 -7.69 -27.33
CA VAL A 533 14.75 -7.83 -26.47
C VAL A 533 16.03 -7.52 -27.25
N VAL A 534 16.20 -8.01 -28.48
CA VAL A 534 17.39 -7.69 -29.30
C VAL A 534 17.50 -6.19 -29.55
N HIS A 535 16.39 -5.51 -29.86
CA HIS A 535 16.37 -4.04 -29.99
C HIS A 535 16.72 -3.35 -28.67
N THR A 536 16.18 -3.82 -27.55
CA THR A 536 16.45 -3.29 -26.21
C THR A 536 17.92 -3.43 -25.83
N VAL A 537 18.51 -4.61 -26.07
CA VAL A 537 19.92 -4.90 -25.80
C VAL A 537 20.83 -3.99 -26.62
N ARG A 538 20.57 -3.87 -27.92
CA ARG A 538 21.35 -2.96 -28.79
C ARG A 538 21.26 -1.52 -28.32
N ARG A 539 20.04 -1.03 -28.06
CA ARG A 539 19.83 0.34 -27.61
C ARG A 539 20.49 0.63 -26.26
N ALA A 540 20.39 -0.27 -25.30
CA ALA A 540 21.04 -0.13 -24.01
C ALA A 540 22.57 -0.19 -24.11
N ALA A 541 23.12 -1.05 -24.99
CA ALA A 541 24.56 -1.10 -25.27
C ALA A 541 25.05 0.20 -25.91
N GLU A 542 24.34 0.73 -26.91
CA GLU A 542 24.68 2.03 -27.55
C GLU A 542 24.68 3.19 -26.55
N LEU A 543 23.69 3.26 -25.66
CA LEU A 543 23.61 4.30 -24.62
C LEU A 543 24.73 4.14 -23.59
N ALA A 544 25.01 2.91 -23.14
CA ALA A 544 26.10 2.63 -22.22
C ALA A 544 27.48 2.95 -22.82
N GLU A 545 27.68 2.68 -24.11
CA GLU A 545 28.91 3.03 -24.82
C GLU A 545 29.11 4.55 -24.92
N LYS A 546 28.03 5.32 -25.18
CA LYS A 546 28.08 6.80 -25.15
C LYS A 546 28.50 7.34 -23.78
N GLU A 547 28.08 6.68 -22.70
CA GLU A 547 28.51 7.00 -21.33
C GLU A 547 29.90 6.41 -20.98
N ARG A 548 30.57 5.74 -21.92
CA ARG A 548 31.84 5.02 -21.74
C ARG A 548 31.80 3.94 -20.66
N ASN A 549 30.62 3.40 -20.38
CA ASN A 549 30.42 2.32 -19.43
C ASN A 549 30.55 0.94 -20.11
N LEU A 550 31.79 0.56 -20.44
CA LEU A 550 32.10 -0.69 -21.15
C LEU A 550 31.64 -1.95 -20.38
N ALA A 551 31.63 -1.87 -19.04
CA ALA A 551 31.14 -2.97 -18.22
C ALA A 551 29.63 -3.19 -18.42
N LEU A 552 28.86 -2.12 -18.51
CA LEU A 552 27.42 -2.19 -18.78
C LEU A 552 27.13 -2.66 -20.22
N VAL A 553 27.94 -2.26 -21.21
CA VAL A 553 27.84 -2.77 -22.59
C VAL A 553 27.97 -4.30 -22.60
N GLU A 554 29.04 -4.84 -21.99
CA GLU A 554 29.24 -6.29 -21.92
C GLU A 554 28.10 -6.99 -21.17
N TRP A 555 27.69 -6.43 -20.02
CA TRP A 555 26.60 -6.98 -19.21
C TRP A 555 25.30 -7.06 -20.03
N THR A 556 24.92 -5.98 -20.72
CA THR A 556 23.70 -5.91 -21.54
C THR A 556 23.70 -6.94 -22.67
N LEU A 557 24.83 -7.09 -23.39
CA LEU A 557 24.96 -8.11 -24.45
C LEU A 557 24.82 -9.52 -23.87
N ARG A 558 25.44 -9.78 -22.72
CA ARG A 558 25.34 -11.07 -22.04
C ARG A 558 23.94 -11.36 -21.50
N GLN A 559 23.18 -10.36 -21.06
CA GLN A 559 21.77 -10.55 -20.67
C GLN A 559 20.92 -11.01 -21.86
N GLY A 560 21.09 -10.37 -23.02
CA GLY A 560 20.41 -10.80 -24.25
C GLY A 560 20.73 -12.24 -24.63
N ILE A 561 22.02 -12.60 -24.62
CA ILE A 561 22.50 -13.96 -24.91
C ILE A 561 21.96 -14.95 -23.87
N SER A 562 21.92 -14.57 -22.60
CA SER A 562 21.39 -15.44 -21.55
C SER A 562 19.93 -15.82 -21.79
N LEU A 563 19.11 -14.92 -22.34
CA LEU A 563 17.71 -15.20 -22.65
C LEU A 563 17.55 -15.99 -23.96
N PHE A 564 18.31 -15.59 -24.99
CA PHE A 564 18.26 -16.17 -26.33
C PHE A 564 19.64 -16.65 -26.80
N PRO A 565 20.17 -17.75 -26.23
CA PRO A 565 21.52 -18.24 -26.55
C PRO A 565 21.68 -18.70 -28.00
N ALA A 566 20.57 -19.05 -28.67
CA ALA A 566 20.54 -19.45 -30.07
C ALA A 566 20.62 -18.26 -31.07
N THR A 567 20.55 -17.01 -30.61
CA THR A 567 20.55 -15.84 -31.50
C THR A 567 21.97 -15.44 -31.87
N GLU A 568 22.46 -15.91 -33.02
CA GLU A 568 23.81 -15.64 -33.51
C GLU A 568 24.17 -14.15 -33.62
N GLY A 569 23.20 -13.29 -33.96
CA GLY A 569 23.41 -11.83 -34.03
C GLY A 569 23.88 -11.18 -32.72
N LEU A 570 23.45 -11.69 -31.57
CA LEU A 570 23.89 -11.19 -30.26
C LEU A 570 25.34 -11.60 -29.97
N TRP A 571 25.69 -12.85 -30.30
CA TRP A 571 27.07 -13.33 -30.22
C TRP A 571 28.00 -12.54 -31.11
N ARG A 572 27.63 -12.29 -32.38
CA ARG A 572 28.43 -11.45 -33.29
C ARG A 572 28.74 -10.08 -32.68
N THR A 573 27.73 -9.46 -32.07
CA THR A 573 27.89 -8.14 -31.41
C THR A 573 28.84 -8.22 -30.21
N LEU A 574 28.73 -9.26 -29.38
CA LEU A 574 29.65 -9.49 -28.25
C LEU A 574 31.09 -9.76 -28.69
N LEU A 575 31.28 -10.57 -29.74
CA LEU A 575 32.61 -10.90 -30.27
C LEU A 575 33.30 -9.67 -30.85
N LEU A 576 32.58 -8.83 -31.59
CA LEU A 576 33.09 -7.55 -32.09
C LEU A 576 33.48 -6.62 -30.94
N PHE A 577 32.61 -6.50 -29.93
CA PHE A 577 32.89 -5.69 -28.74
C PHE A 577 34.14 -6.18 -27.99
N HIS A 578 34.30 -7.50 -27.77
CA HIS A 578 35.50 -8.05 -27.14
C HIS A 578 36.73 -7.87 -28.01
N HIS A 579 36.63 -8.03 -29.33
CA HIS A 579 37.76 -7.79 -30.22
C HIS A 579 38.29 -6.36 -30.09
N GLN A 580 37.39 -5.37 -30.02
CA GLN A 580 37.74 -3.95 -29.94
C GLN A 580 38.20 -3.51 -28.55
N HIS A 581 37.57 -4.00 -27.47
CA HIS A 581 37.75 -3.44 -26.12
C HIS A 581 38.31 -4.42 -25.08
N ALA A 582 38.26 -5.72 -25.34
CA ALA A 582 38.61 -6.75 -24.35
C ALA A 582 39.13 -8.04 -24.99
N ALA A 583 40.15 -7.91 -25.84
CA ALA A 583 40.56 -8.99 -26.75
C ALA A 583 40.97 -10.29 -26.01
N GLY A 584 41.40 -10.21 -24.75
CA GLY A 584 41.69 -11.37 -23.89
C GLY A 584 40.46 -12.25 -23.58
N LYS A 585 39.24 -11.71 -23.64
CA LYS A 585 37.99 -12.45 -23.40
C LYS A 585 37.46 -13.17 -24.65
N LEU A 586 37.96 -12.81 -25.83
CA LEU A 586 37.46 -13.28 -27.12
C LEU A 586 37.49 -14.81 -27.29
N PRO A 587 38.59 -15.54 -26.97
CA PRO A 587 38.63 -16.99 -27.17
C PRO A 587 37.57 -17.73 -26.35
N ARG A 588 37.37 -17.30 -25.10
CA ARG A 588 36.34 -17.85 -24.22
C ARG A 588 34.94 -17.56 -24.75
N ALA A 589 34.68 -16.35 -25.24
CA ALA A 589 33.38 -16.01 -25.82
C ALA A 589 33.06 -16.84 -27.09
N VAL A 590 34.06 -17.11 -27.93
CA VAL A 590 33.90 -18.00 -29.11
C VAL A 590 33.59 -19.43 -28.67
N GLN A 591 34.28 -19.95 -27.65
CA GLN A 591 34.02 -21.29 -27.11
C GLN A 591 32.60 -21.39 -26.50
N GLU A 592 32.19 -20.39 -25.72
CA GLU A 592 30.84 -20.28 -25.16
C GLU A 592 29.78 -20.29 -26.28
N MET A 593 29.97 -19.47 -27.32
CA MET A 593 29.08 -19.42 -28.49
C MET A 593 28.91 -20.80 -29.14
N PHE A 594 30.02 -21.49 -29.44
CA PHE A 594 29.93 -22.81 -30.05
C PHE A 594 29.22 -23.82 -29.14
N SER A 595 29.48 -23.79 -27.84
CA SER A 595 28.81 -24.67 -26.88
C SER A 595 27.29 -24.48 -26.88
N GLU A 596 26.84 -23.22 -26.82
CA GLU A 596 25.42 -22.88 -26.77
C GLU A 596 24.70 -23.21 -28.09
N LEU A 597 25.28 -22.82 -29.23
CA LEU A 597 24.68 -23.08 -30.55
C LEU A 597 24.63 -24.58 -30.91
N SER A 598 25.61 -25.35 -30.43
CA SER A 598 25.66 -26.81 -30.67
C SER A 598 24.67 -27.60 -29.82
N SER A 599 24.20 -27.03 -28.70
CA SER A 599 23.33 -27.72 -27.75
C SER A 599 21.87 -27.80 -28.20
N GLY A 600 21.42 -26.88 -29.07
CA GLY A 600 20.00 -26.74 -29.45
C GLY A 600 19.54 -27.64 -30.60
N VAL A 601 20.44 -28.00 -31.52
CA VAL A 601 20.15 -28.87 -32.68
C VAL A 601 21.44 -29.64 -33.00
N ARG A 602 21.38 -30.98 -33.06
CA ARG A 602 22.50 -31.76 -33.60
C ARG A 602 22.72 -31.32 -35.05
N HIS A 603 23.73 -30.49 -35.27
CA HIS A 603 24.26 -30.03 -36.56
C HIS A 603 23.60 -28.79 -37.21
N ALA A 604 23.14 -27.80 -36.44
CA ALA A 604 22.83 -26.48 -37.03
C ALA A 604 24.12 -25.86 -37.62
N ARG A 605 24.08 -25.53 -38.92
CA ARG A 605 25.14 -24.79 -39.61
C ARG A 605 25.03 -23.32 -39.21
N LEU A 606 26.16 -22.72 -38.80
CA LEU A 606 26.22 -21.29 -38.46
C LEU A 606 25.71 -20.41 -39.61
N GLU A 607 25.14 -19.26 -39.27
CA GLU A 607 24.83 -18.20 -40.24
C GLU A 607 26.10 -17.84 -41.05
N PRO A 608 25.96 -17.54 -42.36
CA PRO A 608 27.08 -17.11 -43.20
C PRO A 608 27.85 -15.91 -42.61
N GLU A 609 27.13 -14.96 -42.03
CA GLU A 609 27.68 -13.76 -41.42
C GLU A 609 28.53 -14.08 -40.19
N THR A 610 28.10 -15.04 -39.37
CA THR A 610 28.87 -15.50 -38.20
C THR A 610 30.13 -16.24 -38.64
N SER A 611 30.02 -17.09 -39.66
CA SER A 611 31.17 -17.79 -40.24
C SER A 611 32.20 -16.83 -40.84
N ALA A 612 31.73 -15.77 -41.54
CA ALA A 612 32.58 -14.73 -42.10
C ALA A 612 33.28 -13.92 -41.00
N LEU A 613 32.56 -13.51 -39.95
CA LEU A 613 33.11 -12.80 -38.81
C LEU A 613 34.21 -13.62 -38.11
N LEU A 614 33.96 -14.90 -37.81
CA LEU A 614 34.98 -15.76 -37.20
C LEU A 614 36.21 -15.90 -38.09
N SER A 615 36.02 -16.00 -39.40
CA SER A 615 37.12 -16.07 -40.38
C SER A 615 37.91 -14.77 -40.44
N GLN A 616 37.26 -13.62 -40.24
CA GLN A 616 37.92 -12.31 -40.12
C GLN A 616 38.69 -12.20 -38.81
N LEU A 617 38.06 -12.47 -37.67
CA LEU A 617 38.68 -12.43 -36.34
C LEU A 617 39.86 -13.41 -36.20
N ARG A 618 39.84 -14.51 -36.94
CA ARG A 618 40.97 -15.45 -37.03
C ARG A 618 42.13 -14.92 -37.87
N ARG A 619 41.85 -14.15 -38.93
CA ARG A 619 42.86 -13.52 -39.78
C ARG A 619 43.51 -12.31 -39.11
N ASP A 620 42.75 -11.53 -38.35
CA ASP A 620 43.24 -10.35 -37.63
C ASP A 620 44.12 -10.70 -36.42
N ARG A 621 44.14 -11.98 -36.01
CA ARG A 621 44.97 -12.49 -34.92
C ARG A 621 45.89 -13.60 -35.40
N GLU A 622 47.15 -13.27 -35.64
CA GLU A 622 48.28 -14.22 -35.55
C GLU A 622 48.50 -14.79 -34.12
N LEU A 623 47.49 -14.77 -33.24
CA LEU A 623 47.57 -15.08 -31.80
C LEU A 623 46.48 -16.05 -31.33
N TRP A 624 46.25 -17.14 -32.08
CA TRP A 624 45.44 -18.29 -31.65
C TRP A 624 46.28 -19.44 -31.06
N LEU A 625 47.57 -19.21 -30.76
CA LEU A 625 48.54 -20.20 -30.29
C LEU A 625 49.22 -19.85 -28.95
N LEU A 626 48.47 -19.32 -27.98
CA LEU A 626 48.89 -19.33 -26.56
C LEU A 626 47.72 -19.75 -25.66
#